data_AF-A0A4P7MZB1-F1
#
_entry.id   AF-A0A4P7MZB1-F1
#
_cell.length_a   1.000
_cell.length_b   1.000
_cell.length_c   1.000
_cell.angle_alpha   90.00
_cell.angle_beta   90.00
_cell.angle_gamma   90.00
#
_symmetry.space_group_name_H-M   'P 1'
#
loop_
_entity.id
_entity.type
_entity.pdbx_description
1 polymer ?
#
loop_
_entity_poly.entity_id
_entity_poly.type
_entity_poly.pdbx_seq_one_letter_code
_entity_poly.pdbx_strand_id
1 'polypeptide(L)'
;MIRTSMYQRNGAYSNDTEAVPPLPNGRNIAPRQRQQQNGYGGDVGYQEPQRVIQLVDYLATVDTLDKPRPELVVELESSARGRIVRMFTVYPYKDMNWIVAVLFVVGSMSFVTNGIFNLLPPVSKAIGPATLTTGSILFTIAGTLGIFAAFNANRGTIEVTKGGVGTYRPALVGSSSWVWFPSSAEFLAIFRTLPFQVCLILGVSTVSSFPGVFKDSTSNPTLFQALAFLPKVIGGSILVVAFIGLLVFLQDSWYKPKPSSPDWLGTFLNTVGSAGFGMTGVFLLLRDGDRANQAALFGSSFFLSGTIVGLYSLMEFHPDAWAA
;
A
#
# COMPACT_ATOMS: atom_id res chain seq x y z
N MET A 1 0.08 1.20 -3.09
CA MET A 1 -1.31 1.54 -2.70
C MET A 1 -1.94 0.27 -2.14
N ILE A 2 -2.03 0.14 -0.82
CA ILE A 2 -2.65 -1.04 -0.18
C ILE A 2 -4.15 -0.79 -0.19
N ARG A 3 -4.87 -1.42 -1.11
CA ARG A 3 -6.34 -1.35 -1.20
C ARG A 3 -6.95 -2.20 -0.10
N THR A 4 -7.86 -1.59 0.66
CA THR A 4 -8.77 -2.28 1.56
C THR A 4 -9.77 -3.08 0.74
N SER A 5 -9.68 -4.41 0.86
CA SER A 5 -10.70 -5.36 0.45
C SER A 5 -11.95 -5.15 1.30
N MET A 6 -12.97 -4.49 0.74
CA MET A 6 -14.34 -4.63 1.23
C MET A 6 -15.18 -5.27 0.12
N TYR A 7 -15.76 -6.40 0.49
CA TYR A 7 -16.68 -7.24 -0.28
C TYR A 7 -17.53 -6.50 -1.31
N GLN A 8 -17.22 -6.70 -2.59
CA GLN A 8 -18.22 -6.59 -3.65
C GLN A 8 -18.75 -8.01 -3.90
N ARG A 9 -19.63 -8.50 -3.02
CA ARG A 9 -20.46 -9.66 -3.36
C ARG A 9 -21.54 -9.13 -4.29
N ASN A 10 -21.30 -9.24 -5.59
CA ASN A 10 -22.32 -8.97 -6.59
C ASN A 10 -23.57 -9.80 -6.25
N GLY A 11 -24.63 -9.10 -5.85
CA GLY A 11 -25.97 -9.64 -5.80
C GLY A 11 -26.48 -9.82 -7.22
N ALA A 12 -26.04 -10.89 -7.88
CA ALA A 12 -26.80 -11.48 -8.96
C ALA A 12 -27.77 -12.47 -8.28
N TYR A 13 -29.03 -12.06 -8.16
CA TYR A 13 -30.12 -12.99 -7.92
C TYR A 13 -30.17 -13.96 -9.12
N SER A 14 -29.57 -15.14 -8.98
CA SER A 14 -29.93 -16.29 -9.81
C SER A 14 -31.19 -16.89 -9.21
N ASN A 15 -32.29 -16.88 -9.96
CA ASN A 15 -33.53 -17.59 -9.63
C ASN A 15 -33.35 -19.09 -9.87
N ASP A 16 -32.40 -19.70 -9.19
CA ASP A 16 -32.28 -21.16 -9.15
C ASP A 16 -32.93 -21.64 -7.86
N THR A 17 -34.25 -21.86 -7.93
CA THR A 17 -34.95 -22.69 -6.95
C THR A 17 -34.39 -24.11 -7.04
N GLU A 18 -33.36 -24.42 -6.23
CA GLU A 18 -33.01 -25.80 -5.94
C GLU A 18 -34.14 -26.42 -5.11
N ALA A 19 -34.97 -27.21 -5.79
CA ALA A 19 -36.00 -28.02 -5.16
C ALA A 19 -35.35 -29.05 -4.23
N VAL A 20 -35.71 -29.00 -2.95
CA VAL A 20 -35.38 -30.05 -1.97
C VAL A 20 -36.03 -31.36 -2.44
N PRO A 21 -35.27 -32.47 -2.60
CA PRO A 21 -35.87 -33.73 -3.00
C PRO A 21 -36.76 -34.28 -1.87
N PRO A 22 -37.96 -34.79 -2.17
CA PRO A 22 -38.85 -35.31 -1.14
C PRO A 22 -38.29 -36.64 -0.61
N LEU A 23 -38.05 -36.69 0.70
CA LEU A 23 -37.78 -37.97 1.36
C LEU A 23 -39.10 -38.73 1.53
N PRO A 24 -39.12 -40.04 1.23
CA PRO A 24 -40.33 -40.85 1.34
C PRO A 24 -40.62 -41.10 2.82
N ASN A 25 -41.83 -40.75 3.24
CA ASN A 25 -42.47 -41.01 4.55
C ASN A 25 -42.30 -39.89 5.59
N GLY A 26 -43.27 -38.95 5.57
CA GLY A 26 -43.38 -37.84 6.52
C GLY A 26 -43.65 -38.26 7.96
N ARG A 27 -42.60 -38.25 8.80
CA ARG A 27 -42.72 -38.22 10.27
C ARG A 27 -41.65 -37.31 10.90
N ASN A 28 -42.12 -36.32 11.65
CA ASN A 28 -41.32 -35.46 12.54
C ASN A 28 -40.75 -36.25 13.72
N ILE A 29 -39.47 -36.05 14.05
CA ILE A 29 -38.92 -36.34 15.39
C ILE A 29 -37.86 -35.28 15.75
N ALA A 30 -38.12 -34.51 16.81
CA ALA A 30 -37.12 -33.91 17.69
C ALA A 30 -37.02 -34.79 18.96
N PRO A 31 -36.18 -34.54 19.99
CA PRO A 31 -34.83 -33.93 20.13
C PRO A 31 -33.87 -34.83 20.98
N ARG A 32 -32.62 -34.40 21.28
CA ARG A 32 -32.02 -34.41 22.65
C ARG A 32 -30.54 -34.00 22.75
N GLN A 33 -30.23 -33.20 23.77
CA GLN A 33 -28.91 -32.87 24.34
C GLN A 33 -28.32 -34.04 25.16
N ARG A 34 -26.99 -34.06 25.35
CA ARG A 34 -26.31 -34.77 26.45
C ARG A 34 -25.33 -33.83 27.17
N GLN A 35 -25.55 -33.67 28.48
CA GLN A 35 -24.70 -33.01 29.47
C GLN A 35 -23.50 -33.89 29.88
N GLN A 36 -22.41 -33.25 30.32
CA GLN A 36 -21.57 -33.74 31.43
C GLN A 36 -21.11 -32.57 32.31
N GLN A 37 -21.52 -32.61 33.57
CA GLN A 37 -21.07 -31.89 34.79
C GLN A 37 -19.79 -32.59 35.34
N ASN A 38 -18.87 -32.07 36.17
CA ASN A 38 -18.83 -31.05 37.24
C ASN A 38 -17.34 -30.75 37.59
N GLY A 39 -17.07 -29.60 38.23
CA GLY A 39 -15.83 -29.36 39.00
C GLY A 39 -15.76 -27.95 39.61
N TYR A 40 -16.01 -27.83 40.93
CA TYR A 40 -15.84 -26.61 41.71
C TYR A 40 -14.34 -26.34 41.95
N GLY A 41 -13.87 -25.14 41.62
CA GLY A 41 -12.54 -24.63 41.95
C GLY A 41 -12.46 -23.17 41.51
N GLY A 42 -12.27 -22.25 42.46
CA GLY A 42 -12.24 -20.82 42.19
C GLY A 42 -11.03 -20.43 41.35
N ASP A 43 -11.28 -19.60 40.34
CA ASP A 43 -10.34 -18.61 39.82
C ASP A 43 -11.16 -17.51 39.15
N VAL A 44 -11.13 -16.30 39.74
CA VAL A 44 -11.74 -15.10 39.17
C VAL A 44 -10.85 -14.66 38.01
N GLY A 45 -11.05 -15.26 36.84
CA GLY A 45 -10.24 -15.02 35.64
C GLY A 45 -10.92 -14.10 34.64
N TYR A 46 -10.44 -12.84 34.56
CA TYR A 46 -10.34 -11.95 33.37
C TYR A 46 -11.27 -12.17 32.15
N GLN A 47 -12.56 -12.50 32.30
CA GLN A 47 -13.48 -12.69 31.17
C GLN A 47 -14.73 -11.79 31.20
N GLU A 48 -15.00 -11.09 32.32
CA GLU A 48 -16.18 -10.23 32.42
C GLU A 48 -16.18 -8.97 31.51
N PRO A 49 -15.05 -8.27 31.26
CA PRO A 49 -15.08 -7.07 30.41
C PRO A 49 -15.46 -7.38 28.95
N GLN A 50 -15.12 -8.58 28.46
CA GLN A 50 -15.40 -8.96 27.07
C GLN A 50 -16.87 -9.26 26.83
N ARG A 51 -17.58 -9.82 27.83
CA ARG A 51 -19.02 -10.07 27.72
C ARG A 51 -19.83 -8.78 27.73
N VAL A 52 -19.41 -7.77 28.50
CA VAL A 52 -20.10 -6.48 28.54
C VAL A 52 -19.89 -5.71 27.24
N ILE A 53 -18.68 -5.69 26.67
CA ILE A 53 -18.42 -5.06 25.36
C ILE A 53 -19.19 -5.76 24.25
N GLN A 54 -19.22 -7.09 24.23
CA GLN A 54 -20.01 -7.86 23.24
C GLN A 54 -21.52 -7.64 23.40
N LEU A 55 -22.01 -7.47 24.63
CA LEU A 55 -23.43 -7.20 24.88
C LEU A 55 -23.80 -5.76 24.51
N VAL A 56 -22.93 -4.79 24.76
CA VAL A 56 -23.12 -3.39 24.34
C VAL A 56 -23.06 -3.28 22.82
N ASP A 57 -22.12 -3.96 22.15
CA ASP A 57 -22.07 -4.06 20.68
C ASP A 57 -23.31 -4.78 20.13
N TYR A 58 -23.77 -5.85 20.78
CA TYR A 58 -25.00 -6.55 20.39
C TYR A 58 -26.24 -5.69 20.58
N LEU A 59 -26.36 -4.96 21.69
CA LEU A 59 -27.50 -4.08 21.97
C LEU A 59 -27.48 -2.83 21.06
N ALA A 60 -26.30 -2.28 20.76
CA ALA A 60 -26.14 -1.24 19.75
C ALA A 60 -26.49 -1.77 18.34
N THR A 61 -26.15 -3.03 18.04
CA THR A 61 -26.54 -3.69 16.79
C THR A 61 -28.06 -3.89 16.73
N VAL A 62 -28.70 -4.30 17.83
CA VAL A 62 -30.16 -4.52 17.91
C VAL A 62 -30.94 -3.20 17.79
N ASP A 63 -30.44 -2.10 18.37
CA ASP A 63 -31.04 -0.76 18.24
C ASP A 63 -30.91 -0.18 16.81
N THR A 64 -30.01 -0.77 16.00
CA THR A 64 -29.87 -0.48 14.56
C THR A 64 -30.61 -1.46 13.65
N LEU A 65 -31.26 -2.50 14.16
CA LEU A 65 -32.01 -3.46 13.31
C LEU A 65 -33.30 -2.85 12.73
N ASP A 66 -33.85 -1.82 13.35
CA ASP A 66 -35.05 -1.09 12.87
C ASP A 66 -34.73 0.09 11.96
N LYS A 67 -33.44 0.42 11.78
CA LYS A 67 -32.98 1.44 10.83
C LYS A 67 -32.24 0.74 9.69
N PRO A 68 -32.52 1.05 8.41
CA PRO A 68 -31.71 0.49 7.33
C PRO A 68 -30.24 0.81 7.63
N ARG A 69 -29.38 -0.23 7.59
CA ARG A 69 -27.92 -0.04 7.70
C ARG A 69 -27.54 1.08 6.72
N PRO A 70 -26.81 2.11 7.16
CA PRO A 70 -26.46 3.19 6.25
C PRO A 70 -25.73 2.58 5.07
N GLU A 71 -26.24 2.86 3.87
CA GLU A 71 -25.59 2.42 2.64
C GLU A 71 -24.19 3.03 2.64
N LEU A 72 -23.17 2.19 2.77
CA LEU A 72 -21.78 2.64 2.83
C LEU A 72 -21.33 2.97 1.41
N VAL A 73 -21.22 4.25 1.10
CA VAL A 73 -20.80 4.72 -0.21
C VAL A 73 -19.38 5.28 -0.09
N VAL A 74 -18.49 4.83 -0.96
CA VAL A 74 -17.21 5.50 -1.17
C VAL A 74 -17.46 6.58 -2.20
N GLU A 75 -17.21 7.84 -1.84
CA GLU A 75 -17.37 8.95 -2.77
C GLU A 75 -16.26 8.89 -3.84
N LEU A 76 -16.66 8.58 -5.07
CA LEU A 76 -15.76 8.42 -6.21
C LEU A 76 -16.19 9.39 -7.30
N GLU A 77 -15.23 10.12 -7.87
CA GLU A 77 -15.49 10.91 -9.08
C GLU A 77 -14.70 10.37 -10.27
N SER A 78 -15.44 9.70 -11.16
CA SER A 78 -14.90 8.93 -12.30
C SER A 78 -14.43 9.79 -13.48
N SER A 79 -14.64 11.11 -13.45
CA SER A 79 -14.25 12.01 -14.56
C SER A 79 -12.74 12.03 -14.76
N ALA A 80 -12.27 11.48 -15.89
CA ALA A 80 -10.84 11.47 -16.23
C ALA A 80 -10.23 12.88 -16.31
N ARG A 81 -10.95 13.81 -16.96
CA ARG A 81 -10.52 15.22 -17.02
C ARG A 81 -10.55 15.87 -15.62
N GLY A 82 -11.56 15.56 -14.82
CA GLY A 82 -11.67 16.05 -13.44
C GLY A 82 -10.47 15.63 -12.60
N ARG A 83 -10.06 14.36 -12.70
CA ARG A 83 -8.89 13.82 -11.99
C ARG A 83 -7.59 14.53 -12.34
N ILE A 84 -7.35 14.83 -13.62
CA ILE A 84 -6.16 15.60 -14.05
C ILE A 84 -6.17 16.99 -13.43
N VAL A 85 -7.31 17.70 -13.49
CA VAL A 85 -7.42 19.05 -12.91
C VAL A 85 -7.12 19.00 -11.42
N ARG A 86 -7.69 18.03 -10.70
CA ARG A 86 -7.51 17.85 -9.26
C ARG A 86 -6.06 17.62 -8.84
N MET A 87 -5.24 16.94 -9.65
CA MET A 87 -3.81 16.81 -9.36
C MET A 87 -3.11 18.16 -9.15
N PHE A 88 -3.66 19.25 -9.70
CA PHE A 88 -3.12 20.60 -9.60
C PHE A 88 -3.98 21.56 -8.76
N THR A 89 -5.15 21.14 -8.26
CA THR A 89 -6.07 22.02 -7.54
C THR A 89 -6.48 21.50 -6.16
N VAL A 90 -6.35 20.20 -5.89
CA VAL A 90 -6.76 19.57 -4.64
C VAL A 90 -5.53 18.95 -3.96
N TYR A 91 -5.23 19.41 -2.75
CA TYR A 91 -4.05 19.01 -1.97
C TYR A 91 -4.47 18.40 -0.62
N PRO A 92 -4.87 17.11 -0.59
CA PRO A 92 -5.33 16.44 0.62
C PRO A 92 -4.15 16.07 1.53
N TYR A 93 -3.49 17.08 2.11
CA TYR A 93 -2.26 16.91 2.88
C TYR A 93 -2.45 16.18 4.21
N LYS A 94 -3.68 15.94 4.66
CA LYS A 94 -3.97 15.04 5.79
C LYS A 94 -4.14 13.59 5.37
N ASP A 95 -4.28 13.29 4.07
CA ASP A 95 -4.25 11.91 3.58
C ASP A 95 -2.80 11.43 3.43
N MET A 96 -2.42 10.46 4.24
CA MET A 96 -1.09 9.87 4.20
C MET A 96 -0.78 9.21 2.84
N ASN A 97 -1.77 8.61 2.17
CA ASN A 97 -1.56 8.01 0.86
C ASN A 97 -1.21 9.07 -0.19
N TRP A 98 -1.77 10.28 -0.09
CA TRP A 98 -1.44 11.38 -0.98
C TRP A 98 -0.03 11.92 -0.73
N ILE A 99 0.35 12.12 0.53
CA ILE A 99 1.73 12.49 0.89
C ILE A 99 2.72 11.47 0.32
N VAL A 100 2.47 10.18 0.53
CA VAL A 100 3.31 9.08 0.02
C VAL A 100 3.42 9.13 -1.52
N ALA A 101 2.30 9.31 -2.22
CA ALA A 101 2.29 9.40 -3.68
C ALA A 101 3.12 10.59 -4.19
N VAL A 102 2.95 11.77 -3.59
CA VAL A 102 3.73 12.97 -3.94
C VAL A 102 5.22 12.77 -3.70
N LEU A 103 5.60 12.20 -2.55
CA LEU A 103 7.00 11.91 -2.24
C LEU A 103 7.63 10.94 -3.26
N PHE A 104 6.89 9.92 -3.70
CA PHE A 104 7.37 9.01 -4.75
C PHE A 104 7.52 9.70 -6.10
N VAL A 105 6.63 10.63 -6.47
CA VAL A 105 6.77 11.44 -7.69
C VAL A 105 8.02 12.31 -7.63
N VAL A 106 8.19 13.11 -6.56
CA VAL A 106 9.33 14.03 -6.41
C VAL A 106 10.66 13.25 -6.27
N GLY A 107 10.66 12.15 -5.54
CA GLY A 107 11.81 11.26 -5.44
C GLY A 107 12.20 10.67 -6.80
N SER A 108 11.21 10.30 -7.61
CA SER A 108 11.44 9.74 -8.96
C SER A 108 11.96 10.79 -9.93
N MET A 109 11.46 12.03 -9.86
CA MET A 109 12.04 13.17 -10.61
C MET A 109 13.52 13.37 -10.26
N SER A 110 13.88 13.22 -8.99
CA SER A 110 15.28 13.31 -8.55
C SER A 110 16.14 12.19 -9.16
N PHE A 111 15.63 10.95 -9.22
CA PHE A 111 16.35 9.84 -9.87
C PHE A 111 16.48 10.00 -11.39
N VAL A 112 15.45 10.50 -12.07
CA VAL A 112 15.52 10.79 -13.52
C VAL A 112 16.58 11.87 -13.78
N THR A 113 16.56 12.94 -12.99
CA THR A 113 17.55 14.02 -13.08
C THR A 113 18.97 13.49 -12.86
N ASN A 114 19.17 12.63 -11.86
CA ASN A 114 20.43 11.95 -11.62
C ASN A 114 20.87 11.10 -12.83
N GLY A 115 19.94 10.33 -13.41
CA GLY A 115 20.20 9.52 -14.60
C GLY A 115 20.65 10.35 -15.80
N ILE A 116 20.03 11.52 -16.02
CA ILE A 116 20.43 12.47 -17.07
C ILE A 116 21.86 12.98 -16.80
N PHE A 117 22.15 13.46 -15.59
CA PHE A 117 23.49 13.96 -15.26
C PHE A 117 24.58 12.91 -15.40
N ASN A 118 24.28 11.64 -15.11
CA ASN A 118 25.24 10.55 -15.26
C ASN A 118 25.63 10.28 -16.73
N LEU A 119 24.75 10.60 -17.68
CA LEU A 119 25.02 10.50 -19.12
C LEU A 119 25.68 11.75 -19.72
N LEU A 120 25.74 12.87 -18.97
CA LEU A 120 26.40 14.09 -19.42
C LEU A 120 27.92 14.06 -19.14
N PRO A 121 28.73 14.94 -19.77
CA PRO A 121 30.17 15.03 -19.54
C PRO A 121 30.55 15.27 -18.06
N PRO A 122 31.78 14.93 -17.63
CA PRO A 122 32.20 14.99 -16.22
C PRO A 122 32.03 16.34 -15.53
N VAL A 123 32.16 17.45 -16.26
CA VAL A 123 31.99 18.83 -15.74
C VAL A 123 30.59 19.09 -15.17
N SER A 124 29.55 18.38 -15.64
CA SER A 124 28.17 18.51 -15.14
C SER A 124 27.80 17.53 -14.00
N LYS A 125 28.71 16.62 -13.60
CA LYS A 125 28.40 15.54 -12.64
C LYS A 125 28.44 15.96 -11.16
N ALA A 126 28.81 17.20 -10.85
CA ALA A 126 28.89 17.70 -9.48
C ALA A 126 27.55 17.67 -8.71
N ILE A 127 26.42 17.75 -9.44
CA ILE A 127 25.07 17.77 -8.85
C ILE A 127 24.46 16.34 -8.75
N GLY A 128 24.99 15.37 -9.50
CA GLY A 128 24.49 13.99 -9.55
C GLY A 128 24.30 13.35 -8.17
N PRO A 129 25.35 13.32 -7.31
CA PRO A 129 25.23 12.74 -5.97
C PRO A 129 24.09 13.35 -5.14
N ALA A 130 23.88 14.66 -5.21
CA ALA A 130 22.81 15.33 -4.48
C ALA A 130 21.42 14.87 -4.95
N THR A 131 21.22 14.72 -6.26
CA THR A 131 19.95 14.24 -6.83
C THR A 131 19.67 12.78 -6.49
N LEU A 132 20.71 11.92 -6.50
CA LEU A 132 20.58 10.53 -6.05
C LEU A 132 20.20 10.45 -4.57
N THR A 133 20.94 11.15 -3.70
CA THR A 133 20.69 11.16 -2.25
C THR A 133 19.30 11.70 -1.93
N THR A 134 18.87 12.77 -2.59
CA THR A 134 17.54 13.36 -2.41
C THR A 134 16.45 12.36 -2.78
N GLY A 135 16.55 11.71 -3.96
CA GLY A 135 15.61 10.69 -4.37
C GLY A 135 15.53 9.52 -3.38
N SER A 136 16.68 9.04 -2.91
CA SER A 136 16.76 7.95 -1.93
C SER A 136 16.12 8.31 -0.59
N ILE A 137 16.37 9.51 -0.06
CA ILE A 137 15.75 9.98 1.19
C ILE A 137 14.24 10.05 1.04
N LEU A 138 13.74 10.66 -0.03
CA LEU A 138 12.29 10.78 -0.28
C LEU A 138 11.62 9.41 -0.43
N PHE A 139 12.26 8.46 -1.12
CA PHE A 139 11.74 7.09 -1.23
C PHE A 139 11.73 6.35 0.10
N THR A 140 12.76 6.50 0.92
CA THR A 140 12.80 5.91 2.25
C THR A 140 11.71 6.50 3.15
N ILE A 141 11.50 7.82 3.11
CA ILE A 141 10.42 8.48 3.85
C ILE A 141 9.06 8.00 3.32
N ALA A 142 8.83 8.01 2.02
CA ALA A 142 7.58 7.56 1.40
C ALA A 142 7.25 6.10 1.73
N GLY A 143 8.23 5.20 1.66
CA GLY A 143 8.08 3.79 2.04
C GLY A 143 7.71 3.64 3.52
N THR A 144 8.36 4.41 4.39
CA THR A 144 8.09 4.42 5.84
C THR A 144 6.69 4.95 6.15
N LEU A 145 6.31 6.08 5.54
CA LEU A 145 4.97 6.66 5.66
C LEU A 145 3.88 5.75 5.07
N GLY A 146 4.19 4.99 4.03
CA GLY A 146 3.29 3.98 3.47
C GLY A 146 2.96 2.86 4.46
N ILE A 147 3.90 2.49 5.34
CA ILE A 147 3.65 1.54 6.44
C ILE A 147 2.67 2.15 7.46
N PHE A 148 2.87 3.41 7.84
CA PHE A 148 1.94 4.11 8.73
C PHE A 148 0.55 4.30 8.11
N ALA A 149 0.47 4.56 6.80
CA ALA A 149 -0.79 4.58 6.06
C ALA A 149 -1.49 3.21 6.14
N ALA A 150 -0.73 2.11 6.01
CA ALA A 150 -1.26 0.76 6.10
C ALA A 150 -1.87 0.45 7.48
N PHE A 151 -1.29 0.94 8.58
CA PHE A 151 -1.86 0.79 9.94
C PHE A 151 -3.24 1.43 10.06
N ASN A 152 -3.49 2.47 9.27
CA ASN A 152 -4.66 3.33 9.39
C ASN A 152 -5.70 3.10 8.29
N ALA A 153 -5.45 2.16 7.36
CA ALA A 153 -6.35 1.86 6.25
C ALA A 153 -7.75 1.38 6.69
N ASN A 154 -7.85 0.73 7.86
CA ASN A 154 -9.09 0.22 8.45
C ASN A 154 -9.65 1.08 9.58
N ARG A 155 -9.00 2.22 9.90
CA ARG A 155 -9.38 3.07 11.03
C ARG A 155 -10.21 4.28 10.61
N GLY A 156 -10.77 4.23 9.41
CA GLY A 156 -11.59 5.30 8.86
C GLY A 156 -12.87 5.58 9.63
N THR A 157 -13.44 6.75 9.40
CA THR A 157 -14.71 7.19 9.98
C THR A 157 -15.82 7.07 8.94
N ILE A 158 -17.04 6.78 9.39
CA ILE A 158 -18.25 6.81 8.56
C ILE A 158 -18.96 8.13 8.85
N GLU A 159 -18.95 9.04 7.88
CA GLU A 159 -19.70 10.28 7.97
C GLU A 159 -21.12 10.04 7.45
N VAL A 160 -22.13 10.14 8.33
CA VAL A 160 -23.53 9.94 7.94
C VAL A 160 -24.08 11.25 7.37
N THR A 161 -24.36 11.26 6.07
CA THR A 161 -25.00 12.40 5.41
C THR A 161 -26.50 12.41 5.74
N LYS A 162 -27.11 13.61 5.80
CA LYS A 162 -28.57 13.78 5.95
C LYS A 162 -29.28 13.03 4.82
N GLY A 163 -29.87 11.88 5.14
CA GLY A 163 -30.42 10.93 4.16
C GLY A 163 -30.10 9.46 4.44
N GLY A 164 -29.24 9.17 5.44
CA GLY A 164 -28.94 7.80 5.86
C GLY A 164 -27.86 7.10 5.02
N VAL A 165 -27.20 7.82 4.10
CA VAL A 165 -26.04 7.33 3.36
C VAL A 165 -24.78 7.63 4.18
N GLY A 166 -24.00 6.60 4.48
CA GLY A 166 -22.75 6.71 5.22
C GLY A 166 -21.56 6.78 4.26
N THR A 167 -20.78 7.83 4.31
CA THR A 167 -19.57 7.96 3.48
C THR A 167 -18.36 7.48 4.27
N TYR A 168 -17.65 6.47 3.76
CA TYR A 168 -16.40 6.03 4.38
C TYR A 168 -15.25 6.99 4.04
N ARG A 169 -14.58 7.52 5.06
CA ARG A 169 -13.36 8.30 4.93
C ARG A 169 -12.20 7.58 5.63
N PRO A 170 -11.03 7.38 4.99
CA PRO A 170 -9.88 6.81 5.68
C PRO A 170 -9.42 7.71 6.83
N ALA A 171 -8.74 7.14 7.82
CA ALA A 171 -8.20 7.92 8.93
C ALA A 171 -7.19 8.95 8.40
N LEU A 172 -7.46 10.21 8.69
CA LEU A 172 -6.61 11.33 8.32
C LEU A 172 -5.55 11.58 9.39
N VAL A 173 -4.37 12.03 8.98
CA VAL A 173 -3.31 12.46 9.90
C VAL A 173 -3.84 13.56 10.82
N GLY A 174 -3.73 13.33 12.12
CA GLY A 174 -4.23 14.25 13.16
C GLY A 174 -5.68 14.02 13.58
N SER A 175 -6.42 13.10 12.95
CA SER A 175 -7.74 12.68 13.46
C SER A 175 -7.61 11.78 14.70
N SER A 176 -8.68 11.69 15.51
CA SER A 176 -8.72 10.82 16.70
C SER A 176 -8.56 9.34 16.37
N SER A 177 -8.91 8.94 15.14
CA SER A 177 -8.78 7.56 14.67
C SER A 177 -7.38 7.24 14.13
N TRP A 178 -6.52 8.25 13.95
CA TRP A 178 -5.16 8.07 13.46
C TRP A 178 -4.23 7.57 14.57
N VAL A 179 -3.48 6.53 14.26
CA VAL A 179 -2.54 5.92 15.20
C VAL A 179 -1.16 5.82 14.55
N TRP A 180 -0.17 6.38 15.22
CA TRP A 180 1.23 6.29 14.83
C TRP A 180 1.90 5.00 15.28
N PHE A 181 1.53 4.50 16.46
CA PHE A 181 2.14 3.34 17.08
C PHE A 181 1.10 2.21 17.22
N PRO A 182 1.13 1.19 16.34
CA PRO A 182 0.20 0.08 16.42
C PRO A 182 0.55 -0.82 17.62
N SER A 183 -0.35 -1.73 17.96
CA SER A 183 -0.08 -2.75 18.99
C SER A 183 1.09 -3.66 18.57
N SER A 184 1.75 -4.31 19.53
CA SER A 184 2.87 -5.22 19.26
C SER A 184 2.51 -6.38 18.32
N ALA A 185 1.27 -6.87 18.39
CA ALA A 185 0.76 -7.90 17.49
C ALA A 185 0.62 -7.38 16.04
N GLU A 186 0.04 -6.19 15.85
CA GLU A 186 -0.08 -5.54 14.55
C GLU A 186 1.30 -5.20 13.96
N PHE A 187 2.22 -4.69 14.78
CA PHE A 187 3.59 -4.41 14.39
C PHE A 187 4.31 -5.68 13.92
N LEU A 188 4.22 -6.78 14.67
CA LEU A 188 4.87 -8.05 14.31
C LEU A 188 4.28 -8.64 13.04
N ALA A 189 2.96 -8.54 12.83
CA ALA A 189 2.32 -8.96 11.59
C ALA A 189 2.90 -8.21 10.39
N ILE A 190 3.17 -6.90 10.55
CA ILE A 190 3.66 -6.04 9.47
C ILE A 190 5.15 -6.17 9.26
N PHE A 191 5.94 -6.38 10.31
CA PHE A 191 7.36 -6.72 10.22
C PHE A 191 7.61 -7.94 9.30
N ARG A 192 6.66 -8.87 9.27
CA ARG A 192 6.71 -10.08 8.43
C ARG A 192 6.25 -9.84 6.99
N THR A 193 5.76 -8.64 6.66
CA THR A 193 5.32 -8.31 5.30
C THR A 193 6.50 -7.94 4.40
N LEU A 194 6.42 -8.34 3.13
CA LEU A 194 7.44 -8.02 2.13
C LEU A 194 7.69 -6.51 1.98
N PRO A 195 6.68 -5.61 1.96
CA PRO A 195 6.92 -4.17 1.85
C PRO A 195 7.81 -3.61 2.97
N PHE A 196 7.59 -4.07 4.21
CA PHE A 196 8.39 -3.63 5.36
C PHE A 196 9.84 -4.08 5.24
N GLN A 197 10.07 -5.35 4.87
CA GLN A 197 11.41 -5.92 4.69
C GLN A 197 12.20 -5.20 3.58
N VAL A 198 11.54 -4.87 2.46
CA VAL A 198 12.15 -4.11 1.37
C VAL A 198 12.62 -2.74 1.83
N CYS A 199 11.80 -2.05 2.63
CA CYS A 199 12.17 -0.72 3.14
C CYS A 199 13.44 -0.79 4.00
N LEU A 200 13.58 -1.81 4.84
CA LEU A 200 14.79 -2.02 5.63
C LEU A 200 16.02 -2.33 4.77
N ILE A 201 15.89 -3.25 3.80
CA ILE A 201 17.00 -3.64 2.92
C ILE A 201 17.47 -2.46 2.07
N LEU A 202 16.54 -1.72 1.45
CA LEU A 202 16.86 -0.53 0.66
C LEU A 202 17.44 0.59 1.52
N GLY A 203 16.98 0.74 2.77
CA GLY A 203 17.50 1.72 3.72
C GLY A 203 19.01 1.56 3.97
N VAL A 204 19.52 0.33 4.00
CA VAL A 204 20.97 0.07 4.12
C VAL A 204 21.75 0.67 2.93
N SER A 205 21.21 0.55 1.70
CA SER A 205 21.81 1.17 0.50
C SER A 205 21.74 2.69 0.53
N THR A 206 20.67 3.26 1.09
CA THR A 206 20.55 4.71 1.25
C THR A 206 21.65 5.25 2.17
N VAL A 207 21.83 4.64 3.35
CA VAL A 207 22.85 5.06 4.32
C VAL A 207 24.26 4.90 3.76
N SER A 208 24.55 3.78 3.08
CA SER A 208 25.87 3.55 2.47
C SER A 208 26.22 4.54 1.35
N SER A 209 25.21 5.18 0.76
CA SER A 209 25.38 6.17 -0.32
C SER A 209 25.56 7.60 0.20
N PHE A 210 25.52 7.84 1.53
CA PHE A 210 25.68 9.19 2.08
C PHE A 210 27.15 9.65 2.03
N PRO A 211 27.41 10.90 1.61
CA PRO A 211 28.75 11.47 1.64
C PRO A 211 29.36 11.36 3.05
N GLY A 212 30.57 10.82 3.15
CA GLY A 212 31.32 10.67 4.41
C GLY A 212 31.11 9.35 5.16
N VAL A 213 30.12 8.51 4.78
CA VAL A 213 29.97 7.16 5.38
C VAL A 213 31.11 6.23 4.95
N PHE A 214 31.54 6.33 3.69
CA PHE A 214 32.79 5.76 3.22
C PHE A 214 33.74 6.92 2.90
N LYS A 215 34.86 7.02 3.64
CA LYS A 215 35.90 8.04 3.40
C LYS A 215 36.62 7.82 2.06
N ASP A 216 36.75 6.56 1.64
CA ASP A 216 37.33 6.16 0.36
C ASP A 216 36.69 4.85 -0.11
N SER A 217 36.05 4.84 -1.29
CA SER A 217 35.48 3.64 -1.93
C SER A 217 36.54 2.56 -2.25
N THR A 218 37.83 2.89 -2.09
CA THR A 218 39.00 2.04 -2.32
C THR A 218 39.51 1.33 -1.06
N SER A 219 39.15 1.80 0.14
CA SER A 219 39.65 1.25 1.41
C SER A 219 39.08 -0.14 1.73
N ASN A 220 37.80 -0.39 1.37
CA ASN A 220 37.20 -1.71 1.40
C ASN A 220 36.17 -1.85 0.25
N PRO A 221 36.65 -2.12 -0.98
CA PRO A 221 35.81 -2.10 -2.17
C PRO A 221 34.74 -3.19 -2.14
N THR A 222 34.99 -4.29 -1.44
CA THR A 222 34.03 -5.39 -1.27
C THR A 222 32.89 -4.96 -0.35
N LEU A 223 33.19 -4.35 0.79
CA LEU A 223 32.17 -3.85 1.72
C LEU A 223 31.33 -2.73 1.08
N PHE A 224 31.96 -1.83 0.32
CA PHE A 224 31.25 -0.79 -0.41
C PHE A 224 30.27 -1.39 -1.43
N GLN A 225 30.70 -2.33 -2.27
CA GLN A 225 29.81 -3.02 -3.21
C GLN A 225 28.68 -3.77 -2.51
N ALA A 226 28.98 -4.45 -1.40
CA ALA A 226 28.01 -5.19 -0.62
C ALA A 226 26.96 -4.30 0.05
N LEU A 227 27.31 -3.09 0.50
CA LEU A 227 26.37 -2.17 1.15
C LEU A 227 25.70 -1.18 0.19
N ALA A 228 26.36 -0.81 -0.91
CA ALA A 228 25.83 0.17 -1.86
C ALA A 228 25.02 -0.47 -2.99
N PHE A 229 25.48 -1.58 -3.55
CA PHE A 229 24.91 -2.14 -4.79
C PHE A 229 24.05 -3.37 -4.55
N LEU A 230 24.49 -4.30 -3.70
CA LEU A 230 23.74 -5.53 -3.43
C LEU A 230 22.32 -5.25 -2.89
N PRO A 231 22.08 -4.30 -1.97
CA PRO A 231 20.72 -4.04 -1.52
C PRO A 231 19.86 -3.38 -2.60
N LYS A 232 20.44 -2.69 -3.61
CA LYS A 232 19.70 -2.21 -4.79
C LYS A 232 19.20 -3.39 -5.63
N VAL A 233 20.04 -4.41 -5.85
CA VAL A 233 19.65 -5.64 -6.57
C VAL A 233 18.53 -6.36 -5.82
N ILE A 234 18.73 -6.59 -4.52
CA ILE A 234 17.75 -7.31 -3.69
C ILE A 234 16.44 -6.52 -3.62
N GLY A 235 16.50 -5.23 -3.27
CA GLY A 235 15.32 -4.40 -3.14
C GLY A 235 14.57 -4.20 -4.46
N GLY A 236 15.28 -3.98 -5.57
CA GLY A 236 14.67 -3.92 -6.90
C GLY A 236 13.97 -5.22 -7.28
N SER A 237 14.59 -6.37 -7.01
CA SER A 237 14.02 -7.69 -7.30
C SER A 237 12.77 -7.98 -6.48
N ILE A 238 12.78 -7.67 -5.18
CA ILE A 238 11.60 -7.87 -4.33
C ILE A 238 10.47 -6.92 -4.74
N LEU A 239 10.78 -5.66 -5.09
CA LEU A 239 9.78 -4.72 -5.63
C LEU A 239 9.14 -5.25 -6.92
N VAL A 240 9.91 -5.85 -7.83
CA VAL A 240 9.36 -6.50 -9.02
C VAL A 240 8.39 -7.60 -8.65
N VAL A 241 8.76 -8.51 -7.74
CA VAL A 241 7.86 -9.59 -7.29
C VAL A 241 6.60 -9.03 -6.64
N ALA A 242 6.74 -8.01 -5.78
CA ALA A 242 5.61 -7.37 -5.11
C ALA A 242 4.65 -6.71 -6.12
N PHE A 243 5.17 -5.98 -7.11
CA PHE A 243 4.34 -5.34 -8.12
C PHE A 243 3.74 -6.33 -9.12
N ILE A 244 4.40 -7.45 -9.43
CA ILE A 244 3.78 -8.54 -10.19
C ILE A 244 2.60 -9.12 -9.42
N GLY A 245 2.76 -9.36 -8.11
CA GLY A 245 1.65 -9.78 -7.25
C GLY A 245 0.49 -8.78 -7.27
N LEU A 246 0.79 -7.48 -7.23
CA LEU A 246 -0.21 -6.43 -7.32
C LEU A 246 -0.89 -6.37 -8.69
N LEU A 247 -0.15 -6.57 -9.80
CA LEU A 247 -0.72 -6.64 -11.13
C LEU A 247 -1.73 -7.79 -11.27
N VAL A 248 -1.37 -8.97 -10.76
CA VAL A 248 -2.26 -10.14 -10.73
C VAL A 248 -3.51 -9.86 -9.88
N PHE A 249 -3.37 -9.09 -8.80
CA PHE A 249 -4.50 -8.69 -7.95
C PHE A 249 -5.41 -7.63 -8.60
N LEU A 250 -4.86 -6.70 -9.38
CA LEU A 250 -5.62 -5.59 -9.99
C LEU A 250 -6.42 -5.98 -11.24
N GLN A 251 -6.18 -7.17 -11.78
CA GLN A 251 -6.83 -7.66 -12.99
C GLN A 251 -7.86 -8.75 -12.68
N ASP A 252 -8.87 -8.89 -13.54
CA ASP A 252 -10.04 -9.74 -13.28
C ASP A 252 -9.70 -11.24 -13.35
N SER A 253 -8.61 -11.60 -14.03
CA SER A 253 -8.11 -12.98 -14.12
C SER A 253 -6.60 -12.97 -14.30
N TRP A 254 -5.89 -13.94 -13.71
CA TRP A 254 -4.42 -13.99 -13.71
C TRP A 254 -3.76 -13.92 -15.10
N TYR A 255 -4.47 -14.30 -16.17
CA TYR A 255 -3.99 -14.32 -17.55
C TYR A 255 -4.51 -13.17 -18.42
N LYS A 256 -5.40 -12.31 -17.90
CA LYS A 256 -6.01 -11.20 -18.66
C LYS A 256 -5.52 -9.85 -18.11
N PRO A 257 -4.46 -9.24 -18.68
CA PRO A 257 -3.99 -7.92 -18.25
C PRO A 257 -5.07 -6.85 -18.48
N LYS A 258 -5.09 -5.83 -17.61
CA LYS A 258 -6.09 -4.74 -17.64
C LYS A 258 -5.45 -3.37 -17.89
N PRO A 259 -4.78 -3.14 -19.04
CA PRO A 259 -4.01 -1.92 -19.29
C PRO A 259 -4.85 -0.63 -19.35
N SER A 260 -6.17 -0.77 -19.52
CA SER A 260 -7.11 0.37 -19.47
C SER A 260 -7.33 0.90 -18.05
N SER A 261 -7.04 0.10 -17.02
CA SER A 261 -7.10 0.56 -15.63
C SER A 261 -5.87 1.41 -15.31
N PRO A 262 -6.06 2.66 -14.84
CA PRO A 262 -4.94 3.50 -14.41
C PRO A 262 -4.10 2.83 -13.31
N ASP A 263 -4.73 2.13 -12.37
CA ASP A 263 -4.00 1.42 -11.31
C ASP A 263 -3.12 0.30 -11.85
N TRP A 264 -3.64 -0.46 -12.81
CA TRP A 264 -2.89 -1.54 -13.44
C TRP A 264 -1.73 -0.97 -14.25
N LEU A 265 -1.98 0.06 -15.07
CA LEU A 265 -0.95 0.72 -15.87
C LEU A 265 0.14 1.34 -15.00
N GLY A 266 -0.24 2.08 -13.95
CA GLY A 266 0.70 2.68 -13.01
C GLY A 266 1.56 1.63 -12.32
N THR A 267 0.93 0.55 -11.84
CA THR A 267 1.63 -0.59 -11.24
C THR A 267 2.58 -1.25 -12.24
N PHE A 268 2.16 -1.45 -13.49
CA PHE A 268 2.98 -2.07 -14.53
C PHE A 268 4.24 -1.25 -14.83
N LEU A 269 4.07 0.07 -14.99
CA LEU A 269 5.19 1.00 -15.19
C LEU A 269 6.14 0.98 -13.98
N ASN A 270 5.61 0.91 -12.75
CA ASN A 270 6.44 0.75 -11.55
C ASN A 270 7.16 -0.61 -11.50
N THR A 271 6.57 -1.70 -11.99
CA THR A 271 7.25 -2.99 -12.14
C THR A 271 8.46 -2.88 -13.07
N VAL A 272 8.27 -2.30 -14.26
CA VAL A 272 9.36 -2.08 -15.24
C VAL A 272 10.43 -1.18 -14.66
N GLY A 273 10.03 -0.10 -13.98
CA GLY A 273 10.96 0.81 -13.31
C GLY A 273 11.77 0.13 -12.20
N SER A 274 11.12 -0.72 -11.40
CA SER A 274 11.77 -1.51 -10.34
C SER A 274 12.77 -2.52 -10.89
N ALA A 275 12.46 -3.15 -12.03
CA ALA A 275 13.40 -4.00 -12.74
C ALA A 275 14.63 -3.20 -13.21
N GLY A 276 14.43 -1.98 -13.71
CA GLY A 276 15.51 -1.06 -14.06
C GLY A 276 16.43 -0.71 -12.88
N PHE A 277 15.88 -0.47 -11.68
CA PHE A 277 16.67 -0.26 -10.47
C PHE A 277 17.46 -1.51 -10.05
N GLY A 278 16.85 -2.70 -10.15
CA GLY A 278 17.55 -3.97 -9.92
C GLY A 278 18.72 -4.17 -10.90
N MET A 279 18.49 -3.95 -12.19
CA MET A 279 19.52 -4.04 -13.24
C MET A 279 20.64 -3.03 -13.05
N THR A 280 20.34 -1.82 -12.57
CA THR A 280 21.35 -0.83 -12.21
C THR A 280 22.33 -1.39 -11.18
N GLY A 281 21.81 -2.03 -10.13
CA GLY A 281 22.65 -2.69 -9.12
C GLY A 281 23.51 -3.82 -9.70
N VAL A 282 22.95 -4.62 -10.62
CA VAL A 282 23.69 -5.71 -11.30
C VAL A 282 24.84 -5.15 -12.13
N PHE A 283 24.59 -4.16 -12.99
CA PHE A 283 25.64 -3.56 -13.81
C PHE A 283 26.73 -2.88 -12.98
N LEU A 284 26.38 -2.26 -11.85
CA LEU A 284 27.37 -1.71 -10.92
C LEU A 284 28.24 -2.80 -10.28
N LEU A 285 27.68 -3.96 -9.93
CA LEU A 285 28.45 -5.12 -9.46
C LEU A 285 29.37 -5.68 -10.55
N LEU A 286 28.93 -5.64 -11.81
CA LEU A 286 29.73 -6.04 -12.98
C LEU A 286 30.74 -4.95 -13.41
N ARG A 287 30.79 -3.81 -12.72
CA ARG A 287 31.64 -2.64 -13.04
C ARG A 287 31.36 -2.04 -14.42
N ASP A 288 30.15 -2.24 -14.93
CA ASP A 288 29.67 -1.65 -16.19
C ASP A 288 28.89 -0.36 -15.89
N GLY A 289 29.64 0.74 -15.75
CA GLY A 289 29.08 2.04 -15.41
C GLY A 289 28.13 2.59 -16.49
N ASP A 290 28.40 2.30 -17.76
CA ASP A 290 27.62 2.83 -18.88
C ASP A 290 26.23 2.18 -18.92
N ARG A 291 26.17 0.84 -18.82
CA ARG A 291 24.88 0.14 -18.74
C ARG A 291 24.14 0.43 -17.44
N ALA A 292 24.87 0.61 -16.33
CA ALA A 292 24.26 1.04 -15.07
C ALA A 292 23.56 2.40 -15.20
N ASN A 293 24.21 3.37 -15.84
CA ASN A 293 23.64 4.71 -16.03
C ASN A 293 22.41 4.68 -16.95
N GLN A 294 22.43 3.89 -18.02
CA GLN A 294 21.28 3.71 -18.90
C GLN A 294 20.11 3.03 -18.15
N ALA A 295 20.38 1.93 -17.44
CA ALA A 295 19.37 1.21 -16.66
C ALA A 295 18.74 2.11 -15.58
N ALA A 296 19.55 2.96 -14.93
CA ALA A 296 19.07 3.92 -13.93
C ALA A 296 18.13 4.96 -14.55
N LEU A 297 18.49 5.53 -15.70
CA LEU A 297 17.66 6.53 -16.38
C LEU A 297 16.33 5.93 -16.86
N PHE A 298 16.37 4.80 -17.57
CA PHE A 298 15.13 4.16 -18.05
C PHE A 298 14.28 3.67 -16.87
N GLY A 299 14.89 3.01 -15.89
CA GLY A 299 14.22 2.52 -14.69
C GLY A 299 13.50 3.64 -13.94
N SER A 300 14.20 4.74 -13.66
CA SER A 300 13.60 5.90 -12.99
C SER A 300 12.51 6.58 -13.82
N SER A 301 12.62 6.61 -15.15
CA SER A 301 11.60 7.21 -16.04
C SER A 301 10.30 6.41 -16.08
N PHE A 302 10.39 5.07 -16.16
CA PHE A 302 9.22 4.20 -16.04
C PHE A 302 8.61 4.28 -14.64
N PHE A 303 9.45 4.32 -13.60
CA PHE A 303 8.96 4.45 -12.23
C PHE A 303 8.24 5.78 -12.01
N LEU A 304 8.81 6.90 -12.48
CA LEU A 304 8.17 8.22 -12.44
C LEU A 304 6.80 8.18 -13.10
N SER A 305 6.73 7.65 -14.32
CA SER A 305 5.48 7.53 -15.07
C SER A 305 4.43 6.73 -14.29
N GLY A 306 4.82 5.60 -13.70
CA GLY A 306 3.92 4.80 -12.87
C GLY A 306 3.43 5.54 -11.62
N THR A 307 4.30 6.30 -10.95
CA THR A 307 3.91 7.10 -9.77
C THR A 307 2.98 8.26 -10.11
N ILE A 308 3.16 8.91 -11.27
CA ILE A 308 2.24 9.95 -11.76
C ILE A 308 0.87 9.36 -12.06
N VAL A 309 0.81 8.20 -12.71
CA VAL A 309 -0.46 7.50 -12.96
C VAL A 309 -1.11 7.05 -11.64
N GLY A 310 -0.31 6.60 -10.67
CA GLY A 310 -0.79 6.27 -9.32
C GLY A 310 -1.36 7.47 -8.57
N LEU A 311 -0.75 8.66 -8.70
CA LEU A 311 -1.30 9.90 -8.16
C LEU A 311 -2.61 10.27 -8.87
N TYR A 312 -2.66 10.14 -10.20
CA TYR A 312 -3.89 10.32 -10.98
C TYR A 312 -5.01 9.36 -10.54
N SER A 313 -4.69 8.10 -10.20
CA SER A 313 -5.57 7.13 -9.53
C SER A 313 -6.10 7.60 -8.20
N LEU A 314 -5.22 8.11 -7.34
CA LEU A 314 -5.61 8.57 -6.02
C LEU A 314 -6.59 9.75 -6.07
N MET A 315 -6.49 10.64 -7.06
CA MET A 315 -7.39 11.78 -7.20
C MET A 315 -8.86 11.42 -7.53
N GLU A 316 -9.17 10.14 -7.76
CA GLU A 316 -10.55 9.65 -7.85
C GLU A 316 -11.28 9.70 -6.51
N PHE A 317 -10.55 9.62 -5.39
CA PHE A 317 -11.07 9.60 -4.02
C PHE A 317 -11.12 11.00 -3.35
N HIS A 318 -10.71 12.03 -4.08
CA HIS A 318 -10.69 13.41 -3.59
C HIS A 318 -11.47 14.33 -4.54
N PRO A 319 -12.80 14.14 -4.69
CA PRO A 319 -13.62 15.01 -5.54
C PRO A 319 -13.49 16.49 -5.14
N ASP A 320 -13.32 16.74 -3.84
CA ASP A 320 -13.11 18.03 -3.22
C ASP A 320 -11.93 18.00 -2.22
N ALA A 321 -11.71 19.11 -1.52
CA ALA A 321 -10.61 19.28 -0.57
C ALA A 321 -10.92 18.77 0.85
N TRP A 322 -11.77 17.75 1.00
CA TRP A 322 -12.19 17.23 2.32
C TRP A 322 -11.04 16.79 3.24
N ALA A 323 -9.91 16.38 2.64
CA ALA A 323 -8.71 15.93 3.34
C ALA A 323 -7.57 16.96 3.35
N ALA A 324 -7.85 18.23 3.05
CA ALA A 324 -6.95 19.36 3.29
C ALA A 324 -6.98 19.72 4.79
#